data_AF-A0A352DUR5-F1
#
_entry.id   AF-A0A352DUR5-F1
#
_cell.length_a   1.000
_cell.length_b   1.000
_cell.length_c   1.000
_cell.angle_alpha   90.00
_cell.angle_beta   90.00
_cell.angle_gamma   90.00
#
_symmetry.space_group_name_H-M   'P 1'
#
loop_
_entity.id
_entity.type
_entity.pdbx_description
1 polymer ?
#
loop_
_entity_poly.entity_id
_entity_poly.type
_entity_poly.pdbx_seq_one_letter_code
_entity_poly.pdbx_strand_id
1 'polypeptide(L)'
;MSRSRVAAFFLGRIGLGIVVLGAGIAGTAGRADEAAAGAGGPLRTWDGRHSIATIAATIVYFVPADRVPIADWAERIGWFARRIEAFHAREFGDASRLKVVVHPRPVVSSSPTRLLREGDANRIFDRTMREAEAAVGFAAAREAAGGFPVLVVLSDVNWRPLDDFSRQTPTRDGWRFDGSLATDGTHVPGARAGGSRAVYLGDEGKGWGLVSADGWRVPMRGSDCVVYHEGVGHAIGLPHPDPLDGSVMGLGQYRGWLGESWIDDAQKRRLGWQGPGRAAEPRRDLFTTFRALPDPVQPHPGEEVSLVLEMPNDVPIGDARVEIQTSMRGPWTRIPVTSRSLSDGRVTIGSFDRPCGVAYRAVVEGRAGGMRRDTAEVWGFF
;
A
#
# COMPACT_ATOMS: atom_id res chain seq x y z
N MET A 1 -28.42 -32.16 40.25
CA MET A 1 -29.19 -30.89 40.34
C MET A 1 -28.18 -29.74 40.29
N SER A 2 -27.85 -29.27 39.09
CA SER A 2 -28.36 -28.03 38.48
C SER A 2 -27.91 -26.76 39.20
N ARG A 3 -26.98 -26.01 38.58
CA ARG A 3 -27.28 -24.69 38.00
C ARG A 3 -26.11 -24.17 37.17
N SER A 4 -26.33 -24.11 35.86
CA SER A 4 -25.54 -23.40 34.86
C SER A 4 -25.54 -21.89 35.12
N ARG A 5 -24.41 -21.23 34.87
CA ARG A 5 -24.38 -19.80 34.49
C ARG A 5 -23.44 -19.61 33.31
N VAL A 6 -24.07 -19.33 32.18
CA VAL A 6 -23.51 -18.81 30.94
C VAL A 6 -22.95 -17.42 31.21
N ALA A 7 -21.69 -17.16 30.86
CA ALA A 7 -21.11 -15.83 30.86
C ALA A 7 -20.97 -15.34 29.41
N ALA A 8 -21.52 -14.16 29.17
CA ALA A 8 -21.73 -13.53 27.87
C ALA A 8 -20.42 -13.05 27.22
N PHE A 9 -20.37 -13.26 25.89
CA PHE A 9 -19.39 -12.68 24.98
C PHE A 9 -19.55 -11.15 24.94
N PHE A 10 -18.50 -10.41 25.29
CA PHE A 10 -18.40 -8.96 25.07
C PHE A 10 -17.72 -8.68 23.74
N LEU A 11 -18.46 -8.17 22.76
CA LEU A 11 -17.90 -7.56 21.55
C LEU A 11 -17.19 -6.25 21.92
N GLY A 12 -15.87 -6.27 21.88
CA GLY A 12 -15.00 -5.10 22.02
C GLY A 12 -15.07 -4.22 20.78
N ARG A 13 -15.58 -3.01 20.96
CA ARG A 13 -15.64 -1.92 19.98
C ARG A 13 -14.24 -1.57 19.45
N ILE A 14 -14.05 -1.69 18.14
CA ILE A 14 -12.93 -1.08 17.42
C ILE A 14 -13.23 0.43 17.34
N GLY A 15 -12.57 1.20 18.20
CA GLY A 15 -12.64 2.66 18.19
C GLY A 15 -11.76 3.23 17.06
N LEU A 16 -12.35 3.43 15.89
CA LEU A 16 -11.77 4.21 14.81
C LEU A 16 -11.96 5.70 15.14
N GLY A 17 -10.88 6.38 15.51
CA GLY A 17 -10.88 7.82 15.72
C GLY A 17 -10.82 8.55 14.38
N ILE A 18 -11.98 8.79 13.77
CA ILE A 18 -12.14 9.71 12.64
C ILE A 18 -12.55 11.07 13.20
N VAL A 19 -11.77 12.10 12.92
CA VAL A 19 -12.17 13.50 13.12
C VAL A 19 -12.53 14.06 11.75
N VAL A 20 -13.83 14.15 11.48
CA VAL A 20 -14.37 14.95 10.38
C VAL A 20 -14.47 16.39 10.90
N LEU A 21 -13.62 17.28 10.39
CA LEU A 21 -13.82 18.72 10.55
C LEU A 21 -14.64 19.22 9.35
N GLY A 22 -15.95 19.27 9.54
CA GLY A 22 -16.86 20.03 8.70
C GLY A 22 -17.05 21.43 9.29
N ALA A 23 -16.82 22.46 8.48
CA ALA A 23 -17.39 23.79 8.66
C ALA A 23 -18.30 24.06 7.45
N GLY A 24 -19.45 24.71 7.71
CA GLY A 24 -20.65 24.80 6.87
C GLY A 24 -20.43 25.41 5.48
N ILE A 25 -21.41 25.38 4.57
CA ILE A 25 -22.69 26.10 4.69
C ILE A 25 -23.80 25.30 3.97
N ALA A 26 -24.95 25.20 4.62
CA ALA A 26 -26.18 24.67 4.05
C ALA A 26 -26.81 25.70 3.08
N GLY A 27 -27.12 25.25 1.86
CA GLY A 27 -27.84 26.02 0.85
C GLY A 27 -28.68 25.08 -0.01
N THR A 28 -29.97 25.02 0.33
CA THR A 28 -31.15 24.65 -0.47
C THR A 28 -31.03 23.60 -1.59
N ALA A 29 -31.80 22.52 -1.40
CA ALA A 29 -32.14 21.51 -2.39
C ALA A 29 -32.71 22.10 -3.70
N GLY A 30 -32.16 21.65 -4.81
CA GLY A 30 -32.76 21.69 -6.14
C GLY A 30 -32.51 20.34 -6.82
N ARG A 31 -33.59 19.61 -7.11
CA ARG A 31 -33.58 18.39 -7.92
C ARG A 31 -33.38 18.75 -9.40
N ALA A 32 -32.75 17.81 -10.10
CA ALA A 32 -32.72 17.61 -11.55
C ALA A 32 -31.85 18.59 -12.34
N ASP A 33 -30.68 18.08 -12.75
CA ASP A 33 -30.39 18.00 -14.18
C ASP A 33 -29.56 16.73 -14.47
N GLU A 34 -30.26 15.73 -14.99
CA GLU A 34 -29.72 14.67 -15.82
C GLU A 34 -29.48 15.28 -17.22
N ALA A 35 -28.25 15.71 -17.50
CA ALA A 35 -27.71 15.93 -18.86
C ALA A 35 -26.19 16.19 -18.72
N ALA A 36 -25.26 15.52 -19.40
CA ALA A 36 -25.33 14.67 -20.57
C ALA A 36 -24.26 13.57 -20.50
N ALA A 37 -24.70 12.31 -20.61
CA ALA A 37 -23.84 11.22 -21.05
C ALA A 37 -23.78 11.27 -22.58
N GLY A 38 -22.63 11.63 -23.15
CA GLY A 38 -22.49 11.72 -24.60
C GLY A 38 -21.24 12.42 -25.13
N ALA A 39 -20.05 11.89 -24.81
CA ALA A 39 -18.81 11.90 -25.60
C ALA A 39 -17.68 11.36 -24.70
N GLY A 40 -16.88 10.42 -25.20
CA GLY A 40 -15.75 9.81 -24.46
C GLY A 40 -14.66 10.85 -24.13
N GLY A 41 -14.87 11.61 -23.06
CA GLY A 41 -13.89 12.56 -22.53
C GLY A 41 -12.79 11.84 -21.73
N PRO A 42 -11.63 12.50 -21.53
CA PRO A 42 -10.57 11.96 -20.68
C PRO A 42 -11.09 11.76 -19.25
N LEU A 43 -10.57 10.76 -18.53
CA LEU A 43 -10.88 10.59 -17.11
C LEU A 43 -10.53 11.86 -16.33
N ARG A 44 -11.31 12.15 -15.30
CA ARG A 44 -11.18 13.36 -14.48
C ARG A 44 -11.11 13.03 -12.99
N THR A 45 -10.59 13.96 -12.20
CA THR A 45 -10.67 13.95 -10.73
C THR A 45 -12.12 13.79 -10.27
N TRP A 46 -12.34 13.37 -9.03
CA TRP A 46 -13.66 13.04 -8.51
C TRP A 46 -14.72 14.16 -8.63
N ASP A 47 -14.27 15.41 -8.55
CA ASP A 47 -15.08 16.62 -8.72
C ASP A 47 -15.28 17.04 -10.19
N GLY A 48 -14.68 16.31 -11.14
CA GLY A 48 -14.73 16.59 -12.58
C GLY A 48 -13.82 17.73 -13.05
N ARG A 49 -12.98 18.30 -12.19
CA ARG A 49 -12.23 19.53 -12.54
C ARG A 49 -11.01 19.28 -13.40
N HIS A 50 -10.14 18.35 -13.00
CA HIS A 50 -8.85 18.14 -13.67
C HIS A 50 -8.84 16.82 -14.44
N SER A 51 -8.16 16.79 -15.58
CA SER A 51 -7.93 15.53 -16.28
C SER A 51 -6.92 14.68 -15.53
N ILE A 52 -7.22 13.40 -15.38
CA ILE A 52 -6.32 12.37 -14.87
C ILE A 52 -5.98 11.33 -15.96
N ALA A 53 -6.19 11.65 -17.24
CA ALA A 53 -5.79 10.75 -18.34
C ALA A 53 -4.30 10.36 -18.25
N THR A 54 -3.48 11.24 -17.67
CA THR A 54 -2.18 10.87 -17.12
C THR A 54 -2.07 11.44 -15.70
N ILE A 55 -1.68 10.61 -14.75
CA ILE A 55 -1.29 11.01 -13.40
C ILE A 55 0.23 10.94 -13.33
N ALA A 56 0.86 12.07 -13.02
CA ALA A 56 2.30 12.17 -12.84
C ALA A 56 2.62 12.14 -11.34
N ALA A 57 2.89 10.94 -10.81
CA ALA A 57 3.21 10.74 -9.41
C ALA A 57 4.72 10.83 -9.16
N THR A 58 5.13 11.70 -8.24
CA THR A 58 6.51 11.76 -7.74
C THR A 58 6.56 11.10 -6.37
N ILE A 59 7.29 9.99 -6.23
CA ILE A 59 7.49 9.31 -4.94
C ILE A 59 8.80 9.77 -4.31
N VAL A 60 8.74 10.16 -3.04
CA VAL A 60 9.88 10.64 -2.25
C VAL A 60 10.00 9.83 -0.97
N TYR A 61 11.23 9.40 -0.64
CA TYR A 61 11.55 8.90 0.69
C TYR A 61 11.88 10.07 1.62
N PHE A 62 11.10 10.27 2.68
CA PHE A 62 11.30 11.34 3.65
C PHE A 62 11.88 10.82 4.96
N VAL A 63 12.98 11.40 5.43
CA VAL A 63 13.76 10.92 6.57
C VAL A 63 13.97 12.05 7.58
N PRO A 64 13.64 11.88 8.87
CA PRO A 64 13.96 12.86 9.91
C PRO A 64 15.46 13.15 10.02
N ALA A 65 15.82 14.35 10.52
CA ALA A 65 17.21 14.78 10.68
C ALA A 65 18.07 13.85 11.56
N ASP A 66 17.43 13.17 12.51
CA ASP A 66 18.08 12.27 13.49
C ASP A 66 18.09 10.80 13.05
N ARG A 67 17.79 10.52 11.77
CA ARG A 67 17.75 9.16 11.23
C ARG A 67 18.65 8.98 10.02
N VAL A 68 19.14 7.75 9.90
CA VAL A 68 19.86 7.29 8.72
C VAL A 68 18.87 6.58 7.80
N PRO A 69 18.79 6.95 6.50
CA PRO A 69 18.00 6.25 5.49
C PRO A 69 18.20 4.73 5.55
N ILE A 70 17.15 3.94 5.32
CA ILE A 70 17.28 2.47 5.18
C ILE A 70 18.07 2.15 3.91
N ALA A 71 18.96 1.15 3.94
CA ALA A 71 19.95 0.97 2.88
C ALA A 71 19.34 0.58 1.52
N ASP A 72 18.26 -0.19 1.54
CA ASP A 72 17.56 -0.74 0.37
C ASP A 72 16.30 0.05 0.01
N TRP A 73 16.17 1.30 0.48
CA TRP A 73 14.98 2.13 0.28
C TRP A 73 14.57 2.20 -1.20
N ALA A 74 15.52 2.39 -2.11
CA ALA A 74 15.24 2.57 -3.53
C ALA A 74 14.62 1.32 -4.15
N GLU A 75 15.02 0.12 -3.69
CA GLU A 75 14.43 -1.14 -4.15
C GLU A 75 12.99 -1.29 -3.65
N ARG A 76 12.73 -0.98 -2.37
CA ARG A 76 11.38 -0.99 -1.77
C ARG A 76 10.45 -0.04 -2.51
N ILE A 77 10.89 1.20 -2.72
CA ILE A 77 10.09 2.21 -3.43
C ILE A 77 9.89 1.81 -4.89
N GLY A 78 10.93 1.30 -5.54
CA GLY A 78 10.83 0.79 -6.92
C GLY A 78 9.81 -0.34 -7.05
N TRP A 79 9.73 -1.24 -6.07
CA TRP A 79 8.71 -2.27 -6.02
C TRP A 79 7.30 -1.67 -5.93
N PHE A 80 7.06 -0.76 -4.98
CA PHE A 80 5.77 -0.07 -4.87
C PHE A 80 5.38 0.66 -6.15
N ALA A 81 6.32 1.41 -6.73
CA ALA A 81 6.12 2.16 -7.98
C ALA A 81 5.61 1.24 -9.10
N ARG A 82 6.30 0.11 -9.35
CA ARG A 82 5.88 -0.86 -10.36
C ARG A 82 4.50 -1.43 -10.08
N ARG A 83 4.20 -1.73 -8.81
CA ARG A 83 2.91 -2.34 -8.43
C ARG A 83 1.73 -1.38 -8.58
N ILE A 84 1.89 -0.12 -8.19
CA ILE A 84 0.80 0.86 -8.35
C ILE A 84 0.57 1.22 -9.83
N GLU A 85 1.62 1.28 -10.65
CA GLU A 85 1.49 1.47 -12.10
C GLU A 85 0.75 0.29 -12.76
N ALA A 86 1.16 -0.95 -12.44
CA ALA A 86 0.53 -2.16 -12.96
C ALA A 86 -0.95 -2.26 -12.55
N PHE A 87 -1.26 -1.97 -11.29
CA PHE A 87 -2.64 -1.91 -10.81
C PHE A 87 -3.46 -0.86 -11.57
N HIS A 88 -2.96 0.37 -11.66
CA HIS A 88 -3.70 1.45 -12.32
C HIS A 88 -3.97 1.14 -13.80
N ALA A 89 -2.96 0.63 -14.51
CA ALA A 89 -3.10 0.20 -15.90
C ALA A 89 -4.13 -0.94 -16.05
N ARG A 90 -4.21 -1.86 -15.09
CA ARG A 90 -5.24 -2.90 -15.09
C ARG A 90 -6.63 -2.32 -14.84
N GLU A 91 -6.77 -1.39 -13.90
CA GLU A 91 -8.07 -0.84 -13.52
C GLU A 91 -8.69 0.06 -14.60
N PHE A 92 -7.87 0.80 -15.36
CA PHE A 92 -8.33 1.82 -16.30
C PHE A 92 -7.92 1.57 -17.75
N GLY A 93 -7.05 0.61 -18.04
CA GLY A 93 -6.52 0.36 -19.39
C GLY A 93 -5.87 1.61 -19.97
N ASP A 94 -6.17 1.90 -21.23
CA ASP A 94 -5.64 3.09 -21.93
C ASP A 94 -6.35 4.40 -21.55
N ALA A 95 -7.42 4.33 -20.75
CA ALA A 95 -8.22 5.51 -20.40
C ALA A 95 -7.51 6.42 -19.38
N SER A 96 -6.59 5.86 -18.60
CA SER A 96 -5.76 6.60 -17.64
C SER A 96 -4.43 5.91 -17.42
N ARG A 97 -3.35 6.70 -17.44
CA ARG A 97 -1.98 6.22 -17.19
C ARG A 97 -1.43 6.81 -15.91
N LEU A 98 -1.01 5.96 -14.98
CA LEU A 98 -0.15 6.36 -13.87
C LEU A 98 1.30 6.30 -14.33
N LYS A 99 2.02 7.42 -14.23
CA LYS A 99 3.47 7.53 -14.46
C LYS A 99 4.14 7.88 -13.15
N VAL A 100 4.96 6.97 -12.64
CA VAL A 100 5.67 7.16 -11.38
C VAL A 100 7.12 7.56 -11.65
N VAL A 101 7.58 8.59 -10.95
CA VAL A 101 8.98 9.00 -10.87
C VAL A 101 9.42 8.89 -9.42
N VAL A 102 10.44 8.09 -9.16
CA VAL A 102 11.05 8.01 -7.83
C VAL A 102 12.15 9.08 -7.73
N HIS A 103 12.05 9.97 -6.75
CA HIS A 103 13.08 10.97 -6.50
C HIS A 103 14.41 10.27 -6.13
N PRO A 104 15.55 10.64 -6.76
CA PRO A 104 16.77 9.83 -6.73
C PRO A 104 17.49 9.81 -5.39
N ARG A 105 17.12 10.68 -4.45
CA ARG A 105 17.73 10.78 -3.11
C ARG A 105 16.66 10.88 -2.03
N PRO A 106 16.89 10.37 -0.82
CA PRO A 106 16.04 10.67 0.32
C PRO A 106 16.00 12.18 0.57
N VAL A 107 14.81 12.71 0.89
CA VAL A 107 14.65 14.06 1.42
C VAL A 107 14.86 13.97 2.93
N VAL A 108 15.94 14.56 3.40
CA VAL A 108 16.25 14.63 4.83
C VAL A 108 15.62 15.90 5.38
N SER A 109 14.74 15.73 6.36
CA SER A 109 14.11 16.83 7.10
C SER A 109 15.16 17.62 7.86
N SER A 110 14.90 18.91 8.00
CA SER A 110 15.55 19.81 8.97
C SER A 110 15.17 19.49 10.42
N SER A 111 14.07 18.77 10.63
CA SER A 111 13.52 18.46 11.96
C SER A 111 13.85 17.03 12.42
N PRO A 112 14.20 16.82 13.70
CA PRO A 112 14.33 15.48 14.26
C PRO A 112 12.96 14.83 14.49
N THR A 113 12.94 13.51 14.66
CA THR A 113 11.74 12.68 14.82
C THR A 113 10.81 13.21 15.90
N ARG A 114 11.36 13.62 17.06
CA ARG A 114 10.58 14.15 18.19
C ARG A 114 9.76 15.38 17.78
N LEU A 115 10.39 16.31 17.06
CA LEU A 115 9.76 17.56 16.64
C LEU A 115 8.66 17.28 15.62
N LEU A 116 8.93 16.45 14.60
CA LEU A 116 7.95 16.07 13.58
C LEU A 116 6.64 15.52 14.17
N ARG A 117 6.72 14.80 15.30
CA ARG A 117 5.57 14.20 16.00
C ARG A 117 4.79 15.15 16.89
N GLU A 118 5.24 16.39 17.09
CA GLU A 118 4.54 17.32 17.96
C GLU A 118 3.16 17.69 17.38
N GLY A 119 2.11 17.38 18.13
CA GLY A 119 0.72 17.63 17.76
C GLY A 119 -0.04 16.35 17.44
N ASP A 120 -0.82 16.39 16.38
CA ASP A 120 -1.64 15.27 15.90
C ASP A 120 -1.16 14.76 14.53
N ALA A 121 -1.84 13.74 14.02
CA ALA A 121 -1.57 13.19 12.70
C ALA A 121 -1.70 14.24 11.58
N ASN A 122 -2.52 15.28 11.75
CA ASN A 122 -2.67 16.35 10.77
C ASN A 122 -1.42 17.22 10.70
N ARG A 123 -0.89 17.62 11.85
CA ARG A 123 0.32 18.45 11.91
C ARG A 123 1.55 17.80 11.31
N ILE A 124 1.83 16.53 11.63
CA ILE A 124 2.98 15.84 11.04
C ILE A 124 2.83 15.69 9.53
N PHE A 125 1.61 15.39 9.05
CA PHE A 125 1.33 15.33 7.63
C PHE A 125 1.62 16.66 6.94
N ASP A 126 1.03 17.76 7.41
CA ASP A 126 1.18 19.07 6.75
C ASP A 126 2.64 19.51 6.74
N ARG A 127 3.36 19.30 7.84
CA ARG A 127 4.78 19.64 7.94
C ARG A 127 5.62 18.82 6.97
N THR A 128 5.40 17.50 6.94
CA THR A 128 6.16 16.57 6.09
C THR A 128 5.90 16.84 4.61
N MET A 129 4.64 17.03 4.21
CA MET A 129 4.28 17.29 2.82
C MET A 129 4.84 18.63 2.33
N ARG A 130 4.76 19.70 3.13
CA ARG A 130 5.31 21.01 2.76
C ARG A 130 6.83 20.98 2.62
N GLU A 131 7.52 20.33 3.55
CA GLU A 131 8.98 20.21 3.50
C GLU A 131 9.43 19.38 2.30
N ALA A 132 8.76 18.25 2.04
CA ALA A 132 9.05 17.41 0.87
C ALA A 132 8.76 18.13 -0.45
N GLU A 133 7.61 18.80 -0.58
CA GLU A 133 7.23 19.57 -1.76
C GLU A 133 8.27 20.66 -2.08
N ALA A 134 8.69 21.43 -1.07
CA ALA A 134 9.70 22.46 -1.22
C ALA A 134 11.06 21.85 -1.63
N ALA A 135 11.48 20.76 -0.97
CA ALA A 135 12.77 20.13 -1.20
C ALA A 135 12.92 19.56 -2.62
N VAL A 136 11.84 19.04 -3.20
CA VAL A 136 11.87 18.47 -4.57
C VAL A 136 11.45 19.48 -5.65
N GLY A 137 11.16 20.72 -5.28
CA GLY A 137 10.69 21.74 -6.22
C GLY A 137 9.40 21.35 -6.94
N PHE A 138 8.48 20.65 -6.25
CA PHE A 138 7.33 20.01 -6.88
C PHE A 138 6.41 21.00 -7.61
N ALA A 139 6.31 22.25 -7.13
CA ALA A 139 5.55 23.29 -7.80
C ALA A 139 6.06 23.59 -9.23
N ALA A 140 7.37 23.62 -9.43
CA ALA A 140 7.98 23.79 -10.75
C ALA A 140 7.92 22.50 -11.58
N ALA A 141 8.14 21.35 -10.94
CA ALA A 141 8.05 20.04 -11.61
C ALA A 141 6.63 19.76 -12.12
N ARG A 142 5.60 20.24 -11.42
CA ARG A 142 4.18 20.14 -11.80
C ARG A 142 3.93 20.69 -13.20
N GLU A 143 4.46 21.87 -13.53
CA GLU A 143 4.23 22.50 -14.83
C GLU A 143 4.82 21.67 -15.98
N ALA A 144 5.92 20.96 -15.72
CA ALA A 144 6.58 20.08 -16.69
C ALA A 144 6.03 18.64 -16.71
N ALA A 145 5.18 18.25 -15.76
CA ALA A 145 4.85 16.85 -15.49
C ALA A 145 4.04 16.15 -16.60
N GLY A 146 3.35 16.91 -17.45
CA GLY A 146 2.55 16.37 -18.56
C GLY A 146 1.35 15.52 -18.12
N GLY A 147 0.84 15.75 -16.91
CA GLY A 147 -0.30 15.03 -16.32
C GLY A 147 -0.70 15.64 -14.97
N PHE A 148 -1.75 15.10 -14.34
CA PHE A 148 -2.19 15.52 -13.02
C PHE A 148 -1.10 15.23 -11.97
N PRO A 149 -0.57 16.23 -11.28
CA PRO A 149 0.58 16.09 -10.40
C PRO A 149 0.17 15.50 -9.05
N VAL A 150 0.85 14.43 -8.62
CA VAL A 150 0.69 13.84 -7.30
C VAL A 150 2.05 13.72 -6.61
N LEU A 151 2.18 14.25 -5.40
CA LEU A 151 3.35 14.03 -4.55
C LEU A 151 3.03 12.93 -3.54
N VAL A 152 3.77 11.83 -3.61
CA VAL A 152 3.67 10.70 -2.68
C VAL A 152 4.90 10.69 -1.78
N VAL A 153 4.71 10.93 -0.48
CA VAL A 153 5.78 10.90 0.50
C VAL A 153 5.71 9.62 1.31
N LEU A 154 6.74 8.78 1.18
CA LEU A 154 6.94 7.63 2.04
C LEU A 154 7.79 8.07 3.24
N SER A 155 7.15 8.23 4.39
CA SER A 155 7.77 8.73 5.62
C SER A 155 8.49 7.61 6.37
N ASP A 156 9.74 7.84 6.79
CA ASP A 156 10.49 6.90 7.63
C ASP A 156 9.87 6.70 9.03
N VAL A 157 8.96 7.61 9.43
CA VAL A 157 8.30 7.62 10.74
C VAL A 157 6.78 7.59 10.63
N ASN A 158 6.18 7.04 11.68
CA ASN A 158 4.77 7.13 12.02
C ASN A 158 4.48 8.38 12.86
N TRP A 159 3.21 8.80 12.97
CA TRP A 159 2.81 9.92 13.82
C TRP A 159 3.03 9.63 15.31
N ARG A 160 2.93 8.37 15.73
CA ARG A 160 3.33 7.86 17.04
C ARG A 160 4.43 6.81 16.92
N PRO A 161 5.18 6.52 17.99
CA PRO A 161 6.21 5.49 17.96
C PRO A 161 5.66 4.12 17.56
N LEU A 162 6.08 3.61 16.40
CA LEU A 162 5.94 2.23 15.90
C LEU A 162 6.92 2.03 14.73
N ASP A 163 8.08 2.68 14.81
CA ASP A 163 9.05 2.71 13.71
C ASP A 163 10.16 1.68 13.95
N ASP A 164 9.86 0.55 14.55
CA ASP A 164 10.77 -0.58 14.65
C ASP A 164 10.40 -1.66 13.61
N PHE A 165 11.25 -2.68 13.50
CA PHE A 165 11.00 -3.85 12.63
C PHE A 165 10.01 -4.83 13.30
N SER A 166 9.98 -4.85 14.63
CA SER A 166 9.14 -5.71 15.47
C SER A 166 7.68 -5.24 15.58
N ARG A 167 7.35 -4.03 15.11
CA ARG A 167 6.01 -3.43 15.18
C ARG A 167 5.51 -3.37 16.62
N GLN A 168 6.40 -2.96 17.52
CA GLN A 168 6.14 -2.81 18.94
C GLN A 168 6.29 -1.34 19.36
N THR A 169 5.47 -0.97 20.34
CA THR A 169 5.50 0.35 20.95
C THR A 169 6.01 0.23 22.39
N PRO A 170 6.89 1.14 22.85
CA PRO A 170 7.33 1.13 24.24
C PRO A 170 6.16 1.48 25.18
N THR A 171 6.10 0.80 26.30
CA THR A 171 5.16 1.01 27.41
C THR A 171 5.94 1.13 28.72
N ARG A 172 5.27 1.41 29.84
CA ARG A 172 5.94 1.48 31.16
C ARG A 172 6.53 0.14 31.58
N ASP A 173 5.93 -0.96 31.15
CA ASP A 173 6.26 -2.33 31.57
C ASP A 173 7.09 -3.08 30.52
N GLY A 174 7.64 -2.37 29.51
CA GLY A 174 8.44 -2.95 28.43
C GLY A 174 7.85 -2.66 27.05
N TRP A 175 7.80 -3.65 26.17
CA TRP A 175 7.34 -3.49 24.80
C TRP A 175 6.01 -4.21 24.58
N ARG A 176 5.13 -3.61 23.78
CA ARG A 176 3.84 -4.22 23.42
C ARG A 176 3.66 -4.17 21.91
N PHE A 177 3.20 -5.28 21.35
CA PHE A 177 2.74 -5.30 19.95
C PHE A 177 1.64 -4.27 19.74
N ASP A 178 1.81 -3.41 18.73
CA ASP A 178 0.89 -2.32 18.39
C ASP A 178 0.70 -2.23 16.86
N GLY A 179 1.22 -3.22 16.12
CA GLY A 179 0.90 -3.45 14.72
C GLY A 179 -0.51 -3.98 14.51
N SER A 180 -0.88 -4.17 13.25
CA SER A 180 -2.17 -4.76 12.86
C SER A 180 -2.01 -6.16 12.33
N LEU A 181 -2.97 -7.02 12.68
CA LEU A 181 -3.09 -8.40 12.20
C LEU A 181 -4.42 -8.57 11.48
N ALA A 182 -4.42 -9.34 10.40
CA ALA A 182 -5.63 -9.88 9.80
C ALA A 182 -6.22 -10.99 10.70
N THR A 183 -7.41 -11.49 10.36
CA THR A 183 -8.12 -12.49 11.17
C THR A 183 -7.37 -13.83 11.27
N ASP A 184 -6.55 -14.16 10.27
CA ASP A 184 -5.66 -15.34 10.27
C ASP A 184 -4.32 -15.10 11.00
N GLY A 185 -4.14 -13.89 11.52
CA GLY A 185 -2.91 -13.46 12.20
C GLY A 185 -1.79 -13.00 11.28
N THR A 186 -2.04 -12.86 9.97
CA THR A 186 -1.08 -12.24 9.05
C THR A 186 -0.83 -10.79 9.43
N HIS A 187 0.43 -10.36 9.41
CA HIS A 187 0.76 -8.95 9.57
C HIS A 187 0.29 -8.11 8.38
N VAL A 188 -0.47 -7.06 8.68
CA VAL A 188 -1.04 -6.11 7.70
C VAL A 188 -0.79 -4.67 8.14
N PRO A 189 -0.76 -3.68 7.22
CA PRO A 189 -0.63 -2.29 7.62
C PRO A 189 -1.94 -1.76 8.23
N GLY A 190 -1.85 -0.64 8.96
CA GLY A 190 -3.02 0.03 9.54
C GLY A 190 -2.97 0.17 11.07
N ALA A 191 -1.77 0.17 11.65
CA ALA A 191 -1.61 0.36 13.07
C ALA A 191 -2.13 1.74 13.50
N ARG A 192 -2.69 1.83 14.72
CA ARG A 192 -3.22 3.10 15.28
C ARG A 192 -2.15 4.19 15.35
N ALA A 193 -0.90 3.79 15.57
CA ALA A 193 0.24 4.69 15.62
C ALA A 193 0.66 5.25 14.26
N GLY A 194 0.16 4.69 13.15
CA GLY A 194 0.56 4.95 11.75
C GLY A 194 0.45 6.40 11.30
N GLY A 195 -0.59 6.78 10.55
CA GLY A 195 -0.81 8.19 10.16
C GLY A 195 -0.62 8.48 8.67
N SER A 196 -0.68 7.46 7.83
CA SER A 196 -0.86 7.64 6.39
C SER A 196 -2.15 8.44 6.13
N ARG A 197 -2.10 9.37 5.19
CA ARG A 197 -3.23 10.21 4.81
C ARG A 197 -2.97 10.87 3.47
N ALA A 198 -4.02 11.30 2.77
CA ALA A 198 -3.91 12.13 1.58
C ALA A 198 -4.85 13.34 1.61
N VAL A 199 -4.59 14.27 0.70
CA VAL A 199 -5.49 15.35 0.35
C VAL A 199 -5.42 15.63 -1.15
N TYR A 200 -6.59 15.77 -1.76
CA TYR A 200 -6.75 16.34 -3.09
C TYR A 200 -6.96 17.86 -2.96
N LEU A 201 -6.07 18.65 -3.55
CA LEU A 201 -6.09 20.11 -3.52
C LEU A 201 -6.65 20.62 -4.84
N GLY A 202 -7.98 20.59 -4.96
CA GLY A 202 -8.69 20.84 -6.21
C GLY A 202 -8.50 22.23 -6.80
N ASP A 203 -8.41 23.27 -5.97
CA ASP A 203 -8.15 24.63 -6.48
C ASP A 203 -6.70 24.80 -6.96
N GLU A 204 -5.77 24.03 -6.38
CA GLU A 204 -4.37 24.00 -6.81
C GLU A 204 -4.13 23.02 -7.96
N GLY A 205 -5.08 22.14 -8.29
CA GLY A 205 -4.90 21.11 -9.32
C GLY A 205 -3.74 20.14 -9.01
N LYS A 206 -3.62 19.72 -7.75
CA LYS A 206 -2.59 18.76 -7.31
C LYS A 206 -3.10 17.81 -6.22
N GLY A 207 -2.38 16.71 -6.04
CA GLY A 207 -2.62 15.74 -4.97
C GLY A 207 -1.42 15.56 -4.06
N TRP A 208 -1.67 15.35 -2.77
CA TRP A 208 -0.67 15.01 -1.77
C TRP A 208 -1.06 13.71 -1.08
N GLY A 209 -0.13 12.77 -0.99
CA GLY A 209 -0.29 11.53 -0.24
C GLY A 209 0.92 11.25 0.63
N LEU A 210 0.69 10.96 1.90
CA LEU A 210 1.72 10.51 2.84
C LEU A 210 1.43 9.07 3.24
N VAL A 211 2.43 8.22 3.12
CA VAL A 211 2.41 6.85 3.64
C VAL A 211 3.39 6.77 4.80
N SER A 212 2.87 6.55 5.99
CA SER A 212 3.64 6.41 7.22
C SER A 212 4.49 5.13 7.24
N ALA A 213 5.48 5.04 8.14
CA ALA A 213 6.41 3.93 8.20
C ALA A 213 5.74 2.54 8.29
N ASP A 214 4.62 2.42 9.01
CA ASP A 214 3.82 1.19 9.12
C ASP A 214 3.26 0.73 7.75
N GLY A 215 3.00 1.67 6.85
CA GLY A 215 2.38 1.40 5.55
C GLY A 215 3.36 0.90 4.49
N TRP A 216 4.66 1.20 4.57
CA TRP A 216 5.59 0.92 3.47
C TRP A 216 6.97 0.39 3.89
N ARG A 217 7.47 0.76 5.07
CA ARG A 217 8.89 0.64 5.38
C ARG A 217 9.32 -0.81 5.58
N VAL A 218 8.46 -1.62 6.19
CA VAL A 218 8.51 -3.08 6.11
C VAL A 218 7.38 -3.50 5.18
N PRO A 219 7.63 -3.74 3.88
CA PRO A 219 6.56 -4.16 2.98
C PRO A 219 5.96 -5.47 3.47
N MET A 220 4.68 -5.43 3.74
CA MET A 220 3.88 -6.57 4.14
C MET A 220 2.70 -6.71 3.18
N ARG A 221 1.94 -7.80 3.30
CA ARG A 221 0.72 -7.98 2.53
C ARG A 221 -0.23 -6.78 2.77
N GLY A 222 -0.64 -6.12 1.70
CA GLY A 222 -1.48 -4.92 1.74
C GLY A 222 -0.74 -3.58 1.85
N SER A 223 0.59 -3.55 2.03
CA SER A 223 1.36 -2.28 2.01
C SER A 223 1.20 -1.53 0.68
N ASP A 224 1.20 -2.25 -0.43
CA ASP A 224 1.01 -1.69 -1.76
C ASP A 224 -0.41 -1.14 -1.97
N CYS A 225 -1.42 -1.73 -1.31
CA CYS A 225 -2.76 -1.15 -1.21
C CYS A 225 -2.72 0.21 -0.53
N VAL A 226 -2.01 0.37 0.59
CA VAL A 226 -1.89 1.67 1.30
C VAL A 226 -1.19 2.70 0.43
N VAL A 227 -0.11 2.32 -0.25
CA VAL A 227 0.60 3.23 -1.17
C VAL A 227 -0.29 3.70 -2.31
N TYR A 228 -1.14 2.83 -2.86
CA TYR A 228 -2.12 3.26 -3.85
C TYR A 228 -3.22 4.13 -3.23
N HIS A 229 -3.86 3.65 -2.16
CA HIS A 229 -5.01 4.28 -1.50
C HIS A 229 -4.71 5.69 -1.01
N GLU A 230 -3.67 5.82 -0.17
CA GLU A 230 -3.27 7.07 0.46
C GLU A 230 -2.29 7.86 -0.41
N GLY A 231 -1.48 7.20 -1.24
CA GLY A 231 -0.53 7.89 -2.10
C GLY A 231 -1.18 8.46 -3.37
N VAL A 232 -2.14 7.75 -3.97
CA VAL A 232 -2.69 8.10 -5.29
C VAL A 232 -4.20 8.30 -5.25
N GLY A 233 -4.97 7.35 -4.72
CA GLY A 233 -6.43 7.32 -4.77
C GLY A 233 -7.06 8.57 -4.17
N HIS A 234 -6.86 8.82 -2.88
CA HIS A 234 -7.35 10.04 -2.24
C HIS A 234 -6.71 11.31 -2.81
N ALA A 235 -5.47 11.23 -3.31
CA ALA A 235 -4.76 12.37 -3.89
C ALA A 235 -5.37 12.83 -5.23
N ILE A 236 -6.11 11.98 -5.93
CA ILE A 236 -6.94 12.34 -7.11
C ILE A 236 -8.42 12.57 -6.75
N GLY A 237 -8.74 12.56 -5.45
CA GLY A 237 -10.06 12.85 -4.90
C GLY A 237 -11.00 11.65 -4.79
N LEU A 238 -10.56 10.42 -5.05
CA LEU A 238 -11.40 9.24 -4.84
C LEU A 238 -11.74 9.09 -3.35
N PRO A 239 -13.03 9.07 -2.94
CA PRO A 239 -13.39 8.85 -1.55
C PRO A 239 -13.32 7.36 -1.19
N HIS A 240 -13.52 7.06 0.09
CA HIS A 240 -13.93 5.71 0.48
C HIS A 240 -15.30 5.38 -0.14
N PRO A 241 -15.56 4.11 -0.52
CA PRO A 241 -16.90 3.67 -0.89
C PRO A 241 -17.81 3.71 0.34
N ASP A 242 -19.09 4.00 0.11
CA ASP A 242 -20.14 3.96 1.12
C ASP A 242 -21.28 3.03 0.65
N PRO A 243 -21.49 1.88 1.32
CA PRO A 243 -20.76 1.38 2.48
C PRO A 243 -19.32 0.94 2.13
N LEU A 244 -18.47 0.86 3.16
CA LEU A 244 -17.11 0.30 3.01
C LEU A 244 -17.19 -1.13 2.45
N ASP A 245 -16.41 -1.38 1.41
CA ASP A 245 -16.22 -2.71 0.81
C ASP A 245 -14.76 -3.16 1.01
N GLY A 246 -14.24 -4.06 0.17
CA GLY A 246 -12.79 -4.31 0.16
C GLY A 246 -12.13 -4.14 -1.19
N SER A 247 -12.62 -3.16 -1.94
CA SER A 247 -11.84 -2.48 -2.96
C SER A 247 -10.59 -1.84 -2.32
N VAL A 248 -9.67 -1.36 -3.15
CA VAL A 248 -8.45 -0.69 -2.70
C VAL A 248 -8.79 0.59 -1.95
N MET A 249 -9.89 1.26 -2.30
CA MET A 249 -10.40 2.46 -1.62
C MET A 249 -11.22 2.13 -0.37
N GLY A 250 -11.52 0.86 -0.10
CA GLY A 250 -12.13 0.39 1.14
C GLY A 250 -11.13 -0.36 2.01
N LEU A 251 -11.42 -1.63 2.32
CA LEU A 251 -10.64 -2.49 3.20
C LEU A 251 -9.57 -3.34 2.48
N GLY A 252 -9.17 -2.98 1.26
CA GLY A 252 -8.28 -3.79 0.41
C GLY A 252 -6.95 -4.20 1.08
N GLN A 253 -6.35 -3.32 1.88
CA GLN A 253 -5.10 -3.60 2.61
C GLN A 253 -5.20 -4.77 3.60
N TYR A 254 -6.42 -5.12 4.04
CA TYR A 254 -6.66 -6.22 4.97
C TYR A 254 -7.01 -7.54 4.26
N ARG A 255 -7.14 -7.52 2.93
CA ARG A 255 -7.60 -8.66 2.13
C ARG A 255 -6.51 -9.30 1.30
N GLY A 256 -5.47 -8.57 0.90
CA GLY A 256 -4.50 -9.06 -0.07
C GLY A 256 -3.43 -8.04 -0.45
N TRP A 257 -2.59 -8.45 -1.40
CA TRP A 257 -1.76 -7.51 -2.16
C TRP A 257 -2.63 -6.67 -3.09
N LEU A 258 -2.09 -5.56 -3.59
CA LEU A 258 -2.80 -4.66 -4.51
C LEU A 258 -3.28 -5.37 -5.78
N GLY A 259 -2.55 -6.38 -6.23
CA GLY A 259 -2.92 -7.21 -7.38
C GLY A 259 -4.21 -8.01 -7.18
N GLU A 260 -4.63 -8.21 -5.93
CA GLU A 260 -5.87 -8.93 -5.58
C GLU A 260 -7.05 -7.98 -5.31
N SER A 261 -6.79 -6.67 -5.30
CA SER A 261 -7.80 -5.64 -5.03
C SER A 261 -8.42 -5.11 -6.33
N TRP A 262 -9.30 -4.10 -6.25
CA TRP A 262 -9.94 -3.42 -7.40
C TRP A 262 -10.36 -2.00 -6.99
N ILE A 263 -10.72 -1.16 -7.96
CA ILE A 263 -11.49 0.08 -7.72
C ILE A 263 -12.95 -0.20 -8.07
N ASP A 264 -13.88 0.27 -7.24
CA ASP A 264 -15.31 0.05 -7.47
C ASP A 264 -15.78 0.65 -8.81
N ASP A 265 -16.64 -0.08 -9.53
CA ASP A 265 -17.10 0.32 -10.85
C ASP A 265 -17.90 1.63 -10.85
N ALA A 266 -18.67 1.91 -9.79
CA ALA A 266 -19.37 3.19 -9.65
C ALA A 266 -18.37 4.33 -9.45
N GLN A 267 -17.28 4.10 -8.70
CA GLN A 267 -16.20 5.08 -8.58
C GLN A 267 -15.51 5.30 -9.92
N LYS A 268 -15.16 4.24 -10.66
CA LYS A 268 -14.56 4.36 -12.00
C LYS A 268 -15.46 5.14 -12.96
N ARG A 269 -16.74 4.79 -13.02
CA ARG A 269 -17.73 5.49 -13.87
C ARG A 269 -17.84 6.96 -13.50
N ARG A 270 -17.77 7.31 -12.21
CA ARG A 270 -17.77 8.70 -11.75
C ARG A 270 -16.55 9.48 -12.24
N LEU A 271 -15.39 8.84 -12.35
CA LEU A 271 -14.19 9.44 -12.96
C LEU A 271 -14.30 9.57 -14.50
N GLY A 272 -15.35 9.03 -15.13
CA GLY A 272 -15.56 9.06 -16.58
C GLY A 272 -15.18 7.77 -17.31
N TRP A 273 -14.82 6.70 -16.58
CA TRP A 273 -14.52 5.40 -17.19
C TRP A 273 -15.77 4.77 -17.81
N GLN A 274 -15.66 4.37 -19.08
CA GLN A 274 -16.78 3.83 -19.87
C GLN A 274 -16.84 2.30 -19.88
N GLY A 275 -16.07 1.66 -18.99
CA GLY A 275 -15.90 0.21 -19.00
C GLY A 275 -14.75 -0.24 -19.91
N PRO A 276 -14.43 -1.55 -19.91
CA PRO A 276 -13.46 -2.10 -20.84
C PRO A 276 -13.98 -1.91 -22.27
N GLY A 277 -13.13 -1.38 -23.16
CA GLY A 277 -13.39 -1.45 -24.61
C GLY A 277 -13.64 -2.91 -25.03
N ARG A 278 -14.33 -3.12 -26.16
CA ARG A 278 -14.64 -4.47 -26.68
C ARG A 278 -13.39 -5.36 -26.64
N ALA A 279 -13.44 -6.42 -25.83
CA ALA A 279 -12.42 -7.45 -25.59
C ALA A 279 -11.20 -7.04 -24.74
N ALA A 280 -11.38 -6.97 -23.43
CA ALA A 280 -10.31 -7.32 -22.50
C ALA A 280 -10.80 -8.53 -21.70
N GLU A 281 -10.35 -9.74 -22.06
CA GLU A 281 -10.43 -10.84 -21.11
C GLU A 281 -9.68 -10.44 -19.82
N PRO A 282 -10.12 -10.91 -18.63
CA PRO A 282 -9.34 -10.69 -17.43
C PRO A 282 -7.95 -11.27 -17.69
N ARG A 283 -6.93 -10.41 -17.76
CA ARG A 283 -5.54 -10.88 -17.76
C ARG A 283 -5.34 -11.60 -16.42
N ARG A 284 -5.43 -12.93 -16.44
CA ARG A 284 -4.96 -13.81 -15.36
C ARG A 284 -3.43 -13.80 -15.38
N ASP A 285 -2.86 -12.62 -15.21
CA ASP A 285 -1.42 -12.43 -15.15
C ASP A 285 -0.90 -12.72 -13.74
N LEU A 286 0.39 -13.02 -13.65
CA LEU A 286 1.00 -13.30 -12.35
C LEU A 286 0.90 -12.12 -11.38
N PHE A 287 0.73 -10.88 -11.85
CA PHE A 287 0.54 -9.73 -10.97
C PHE A 287 -0.71 -9.86 -10.09
N THR A 288 -1.79 -10.42 -10.64
CA THR A 288 -3.08 -10.57 -9.95
C THR A 288 -3.23 -11.85 -9.15
N THR A 289 -2.54 -12.92 -9.54
CA THR A 289 -2.79 -14.26 -8.98
C THR A 289 -1.63 -14.88 -8.21
N PHE A 290 -0.39 -14.42 -8.44
CA PHE A 290 0.75 -15.00 -7.72
C PHE A 290 0.71 -14.64 -6.24
N ARG A 291 0.95 -15.63 -5.39
CA ARG A 291 1.06 -15.44 -3.94
C ARG A 291 2.29 -16.16 -3.40
N ALA A 292 2.85 -15.60 -2.34
CA ALA A 292 3.85 -16.26 -1.54
C ALA A 292 3.42 -16.15 -0.08
N LEU A 293 3.09 -17.28 0.56
CA LEU A 293 2.47 -17.31 1.89
C LEU A 293 3.34 -18.11 2.87
N PRO A 294 3.63 -17.58 4.06
CA PRO A 294 4.35 -18.33 5.09
C PRO A 294 3.47 -19.46 5.63
N ASP A 295 4.09 -20.62 5.86
CA ASP A 295 3.48 -21.78 6.48
C ASP A 295 4.43 -22.34 7.56
N PRO A 296 4.05 -22.28 8.84
CA PRO A 296 2.81 -21.67 9.36
C PRO A 296 2.82 -20.13 9.26
N VAL A 297 1.64 -19.51 9.30
CA VAL A 297 1.48 -18.04 9.24
C VAL A 297 2.09 -17.34 10.47
N GLN A 298 2.04 -17.99 11.62
CA GLN A 298 2.63 -17.51 12.88
C GLN A 298 3.53 -18.60 13.47
N PRO A 299 4.80 -18.69 13.02
CA PRO A 299 5.70 -19.73 13.48
C PRO A 299 6.15 -19.48 14.92
N HIS A 300 6.26 -20.57 15.69
CA HIS A 300 6.85 -20.55 17.02
C HIS A 300 8.38 -20.69 16.95
N PRO A 301 9.11 -20.27 17.99
CA PRO A 301 10.54 -20.58 18.08
C PRO A 301 10.81 -22.08 17.94
N GLY A 302 11.76 -22.44 17.08
CA GLY A 302 12.13 -23.82 16.73
C GLY A 302 11.22 -24.50 15.70
N GLU A 303 10.11 -23.87 15.30
CA GLU A 303 9.22 -24.39 14.26
C GLU A 303 9.80 -24.10 12.86
N GLU A 304 9.74 -25.09 11.97
CA GLU A 304 10.17 -24.91 10.58
C GLU A 304 9.16 -24.06 9.81
N VAL A 305 9.67 -23.09 9.06
CA VAL A 305 8.89 -22.19 8.22
C VAL A 305 9.20 -22.46 6.76
N SER A 306 8.15 -22.53 5.95
CA SER A 306 8.25 -22.55 4.49
C SER A 306 7.49 -21.39 3.89
N LEU A 307 7.88 -20.99 2.68
CA LEU A 307 7.12 -20.11 1.82
C LEU A 307 6.42 -20.94 0.74
N VAL A 308 5.09 -20.93 0.75
CA VAL A 308 4.25 -21.57 -0.27
C VAL A 308 4.05 -20.59 -1.43
N LEU A 309 4.48 -20.99 -2.62
CA LEU A 309 4.41 -20.23 -3.86
C LEU A 309 3.21 -20.70 -4.68
N GLU A 310 2.15 -19.90 -4.73
CA GLU A 310 0.91 -20.23 -5.45
C GLU A 310 0.88 -19.55 -6.82
N MET A 311 0.84 -20.35 -7.88
CA MET A 311 0.74 -19.91 -9.27
C MET A 311 -0.68 -20.08 -9.81
N PRO A 312 -1.13 -19.27 -10.79
CA PRO A 312 -2.44 -19.47 -11.43
C PRO A 312 -2.46 -20.71 -12.32
N ASN A 313 -3.63 -21.36 -12.43
CA ASN A 313 -3.98 -22.38 -13.43
C ASN A 313 -2.87 -23.42 -13.72
N ASP A 314 -2.26 -23.97 -12.66
CA ASP A 314 -1.17 -24.95 -12.76
C ASP A 314 0.06 -24.50 -13.58
N VAL A 315 0.25 -23.18 -13.77
CA VAL A 315 1.46 -22.64 -14.43
C VAL A 315 2.69 -23.07 -13.62
N PRO A 316 3.59 -23.88 -14.21
CA PRO A 316 4.76 -24.33 -13.47
C PRO A 316 5.70 -23.17 -13.15
N ILE A 317 6.30 -23.22 -11.96
CA ILE A 317 7.34 -22.29 -11.56
C ILE A 317 8.62 -22.65 -12.33
N GLY A 318 9.06 -21.74 -13.19
CA GLY A 318 10.26 -21.92 -14.00
C GLY A 318 11.55 -21.63 -13.26
N ASP A 319 11.54 -20.59 -12.45
CA ASP A 319 12.58 -20.17 -11.54
C ASP A 319 11.96 -19.36 -10.40
N ALA A 320 12.64 -19.33 -9.24
CA ALA A 320 12.25 -18.48 -8.13
C ALA A 320 13.46 -17.95 -7.36
N ARG A 321 13.35 -16.71 -6.89
CA ARG A 321 14.27 -16.09 -5.94
C ARG A 321 13.50 -15.74 -4.67
N VAL A 322 13.90 -16.34 -3.56
CA VAL A 322 13.37 -16.04 -2.23
C VAL A 322 14.49 -15.45 -1.38
N GLU A 323 14.21 -14.32 -0.74
CA GLU A 323 15.11 -13.65 0.18
C GLU A 323 14.36 -13.25 1.44
N ILE A 324 15.05 -13.29 2.59
CA ILE A 324 14.49 -12.89 3.88
C ILE A 324 15.33 -11.79 4.53
N GLN A 325 14.73 -11.03 5.43
CA GLN A 325 15.39 -10.03 6.26
C GLN A 325 14.76 -10.07 7.66
N THR A 326 15.59 -10.05 8.70
CA THR A 326 15.15 -10.13 10.12
C THR A 326 15.36 -8.84 10.90
N SER A 327 15.84 -7.78 10.24
CA SER A 327 15.94 -6.45 10.81
C SER A 327 15.97 -5.38 9.72
N MET A 328 15.46 -4.18 10.02
CA MET A 328 15.34 -3.09 9.04
C MET A 328 16.67 -2.70 8.36
N ARG A 329 17.78 -2.82 9.10
CA ARG A 329 19.14 -2.46 8.63
C ARG A 329 20.00 -3.68 8.30
N GLY A 330 19.47 -4.88 8.48
CA GLY A 330 20.16 -6.11 8.11
C GLY A 330 20.15 -6.35 6.60
N PRO A 331 21.05 -7.19 6.08
CA PRO A 331 21.01 -7.56 4.67
C PRO A 331 19.79 -8.43 4.35
N TRP A 332 19.42 -8.46 3.07
CA TRP A 332 18.61 -9.55 2.52
C TRP A 332 19.47 -10.79 2.38
N THR A 333 18.99 -11.91 2.92
CA THR A 333 19.65 -13.21 2.85
C THR A 333 18.91 -14.08 1.86
N ARG A 334 19.62 -14.59 0.84
CA ARG A 334 19.04 -15.47 -0.17
C ARG A 334 18.82 -16.88 0.38
N ILE A 335 17.61 -17.39 0.18
CA ILE A 335 17.25 -18.77 0.49
C ILE A 335 17.52 -19.65 -0.73
N PRO A 336 18.19 -20.81 -0.57
CA PRO A 336 18.37 -21.76 -1.66
C PRO A 336 17.02 -22.27 -2.18
N VAL A 337 16.79 -22.13 -3.50
CA VAL A 337 15.63 -22.69 -4.18
C VAL A 337 16.11 -23.88 -5.00
N THR A 338 15.54 -25.05 -4.73
CA THR A 338 15.91 -26.31 -5.41
C THR A 338 14.87 -26.67 -6.47
N SER A 339 15.21 -27.60 -7.38
CA SER A 339 14.22 -28.13 -8.34
C SER A 339 13.00 -28.73 -7.66
N ARG A 340 13.18 -29.35 -6.48
CA ARG A 340 12.07 -29.84 -5.65
C ARG A 340 11.22 -28.71 -5.11
N SER A 341 11.84 -27.61 -4.68
CA SER A 341 11.10 -26.43 -4.21
C SER A 341 10.22 -25.84 -5.30
N LEU A 342 10.70 -25.83 -6.55
CA LEU A 342 9.95 -25.36 -7.72
C LEU A 342 8.80 -26.31 -8.09
N SER A 343 9.02 -27.63 -8.03
CA SER A 343 7.97 -28.62 -8.31
C SER A 343 6.86 -28.63 -7.27
N ASP A 344 7.24 -28.50 -6.00
CA ASP A 344 6.33 -28.59 -4.86
C ASP A 344 5.67 -27.24 -4.55
N GLY A 345 6.12 -26.15 -5.21
CA GLY A 345 5.70 -24.79 -4.89
C GLY A 345 6.02 -24.39 -3.45
N ARG A 346 7.11 -24.93 -2.87
CA ARG A 346 7.43 -24.75 -1.45
C ARG A 346 8.92 -24.54 -1.25
N VAL A 347 9.27 -23.40 -0.65
CA VAL A 347 10.66 -23.04 -0.33
C VAL A 347 10.83 -23.04 1.18
N THR A 348 11.55 -24.01 1.73
CA THR A 348 11.88 -24.06 3.16
C THR A 348 12.83 -22.92 3.51
N ILE A 349 12.42 -22.06 4.44
CA ILE A 349 13.21 -20.94 4.96
C ILE A 349 14.12 -21.42 6.10
N GLY A 350 13.63 -22.34 6.93
CA GLY A 350 14.30 -22.85 8.12
C GLY A 350 13.50 -22.51 9.39
N SER A 351 14.15 -22.52 10.55
CA SER A 351 13.54 -22.21 11.84
C SER A 351 14.26 -21.05 12.54
N PHE A 352 13.56 -20.35 13.42
CA PHE A 352 14.13 -19.25 14.22
C PHE A 352 14.16 -19.63 15.71
N ASP A 353 15.22 -19.29 16.42
CA ASP A 353 15.47 -19.72 17.80
C ASP A 353 14.72 -18.89 18.86
N ARG A 354 14.13 -17.76 18.45
CA ARG A 354 13.41 -16.82 19.30
C ARG A 354 12.33 -16.10 18.51
N PRO A 355 11.36 -15.45 19.17
CA PRO A 355 10.39 -14.60 18.48
C PRO A 355 11.11 -13.48 17.72
N CYS A 356 11.01 -13.47 16.40
CA CYS A 356 11.52 -12.41 15.55
C CYS A 356 10.62 -12.24 14.33
N GLY A 357 10.37 -10.98 13.96
CA GLY A 357 9.71 -10.70 12.69
C GLY A 357 10.63 -11.04 11.53
N VAL A 358 10.06 -11.51 10.42
CA VAL A 358 10.77 -11.89 9.21
C VAL A 358 10.08 -11.27 8.01
N ALA A 359 10.73 -10.30 7.37
CA ALA A 359 10.31 -9.84 6.06
C ALA A 359 10.81 -10.82 5.01
N TYR A 360 10.02 -11.07 3.97
CA TYR A 360 10.42 -11.86 2.80
C TYR A 360 10.06 -11.14 1.51
N ARG A 361 10.80 -11.46 0.46
CA ARG A 361 10.43 -11.15 -0.92
C ARG A 361 10.59 -12.40 -1.78
N ALA A 362 9.60 -12.64 -2.62
CA ALA A 362 9.57 -13.75 -3.56
C ALA A 362 9.39 -13.22 -4.97
N VAL A 363 10.35 -13.55 -5.83
CA VAL A 363 10.28 -13.32 -7.27
C VAL A 363 10.13 -14.67 -7.96
N VAL A 364 9.17 -14.80 -8.87
CA VAL A 364 8.96 -16.03 -9.65
C VAL A 364 8.92 -15.73 -11.14
N GLU A 365 9.41 -16.68 -11.93
CA GLU A 365 9.21 -16.72 -13.39
C GLU A 365 8.26 -17.87 -13.74
N GLY A 366 7.15 -17.58 -14.41
CA GLY A 366 6.26 -18.61 -14.94
C GLY A 366 6.80 -19.26 -16.22
N ARG A 367 6.54 -20.55 -16.42
CA ARG A 367 6.76 -21.24 -17.71
C ARG A 367 5.42 -21.56 -18.37
N ALA A 368 5.14 -20.95 -19.52
CA ALA A 368 4.01 -21.32 -20.37
C ALA A 368 4.50 -21.64 -21.79
N GLY A 369 4.22 -22.86 -22.28
CA GLY A 369 4.18 -23.21 -23.71
C GLY A 369 5.36 -22.82 -24.63
N GLY A 370 6.54 -22.49 -24.10
CA GLY A 370 7.69 -22.04 -24.90
C GLY A 370 7.68 -20.56 -25.31
N MET A 371 6.75 -19.72 -24.84
CA MET A 371 6.78 -18.28 -25.11
C MET A 371 6.29 -17.42 -23.92
N ARG A 372 7.01 -16.31 -23.72
CA ARG A 372 7.00 -15.27 -22.67
C ARG A 372 7.11 -15.78 -21.21
N ARG A 373 8.25 -15.45 -20.59
CA ARG A 373 8.47 -15.53 -19.15
C ARG A 373 7.77 -14.34 -18.50
N ASP A 374 6.61 -14.56 -17.92
CA ASP A 374 6.02 -13.56 -17.04
C ASP A 374 6.69 -13.67 -15.67
N THR A 375 7.03 -12.52 -15.09
CA THR A 375 7.68 -12.41 -13.78
C THR A 375 6.71 -11.77 -12.80
N ALA A 376 6.64 -12.29 -11.58
CA ALA A 376 5.92 -11.63 -10.49
C ALA A 376 6.79 -11.52 -9.25
N GLU A 377 6.49 -10.50 -8.46
CA GLU A 377 7.21 -10.18 -7.23
C GLU A 377 6.21 -9.74 -6.15
N VAL A 378 6.23 -10.44 -5.02
CA VAL A 378 5.48 -10.07 -3.81
C VAL A 378 6.41 -10.00 -2.60
N TRP A 379 6.06 -9.12 -1.68
CA TRP A 379 6.75 -8.93 -0.42
C TRP A 379 5.77 -9.18 0.72
N GLY A 380 6.27 -9.72 1.82
CA GLY A 380 5.45 -10.01 2.98
C GLY A 380 6.26 -10.06 4.28
N PHE A 381 5.55 -10.34 5.37
CA PHE A 381 6.11 -10.34 6.71
C PHE A 381 5.36 -11.32 7.61
N PHE A 382 6.07 -12.03 8.49
CA PHE A 382 5.50 -12.92 9.50
C PHE A 382 6.27 -12.86 10.82
#